data_AF-A0A2W6P5L6-F1
#
_entry.id   AF-A0A2W6P5L6-F1
#
_cell.length_a   1.000
_cell.length_b   1.000
_cell.length_c   1.000
_cell.angle_alpha   90.00
_cell.angle_beta   90.00
_cell.angle_gamma   90.00
#
_symmetry.space_group_name_H-M   'P 1'
#
loop_
_entity.id
_entity.type
_entity.pdbx_description
1 polymer ?
#
loop_
_entity_poly.entity_id
_entity_poly.type
_entity_poly.pdbx_seq_one_letter_code
_entity_poly.pdbx_strand_id
1 'polypeptide(L)' 'MRHYVWLLGMLSLFSLTTHASDWQEIKNEAKGETVWFNAWGGDTAINRYLDWVSGEMKTHYDINLKIVRLADAADAVKRI' A
#
# COMPACT_ATOMS: atom_id res chain seq x y z
N MET A 1 33.37 -15.72 41.40
CA MET A 1 32.09 -15.17 40.87
C MET A 1 32.33 -13.81 40.20
N ARG A 2 33.10 -13.75 39.10
CA ARG A 2 33.45 -12.45 38.46
C ARG A 2 33.68 -12.55 36.95
N HIS A 3 33.05 -13.53 36.29
CA HIS A 3 33.14 -13.72 34.84
C HIS A 3 31.77 -13.85 34.15
N TYR A 4 30.69 -14.10 34.90
CA TYR A 4 29.33 -14.22 34.34
C TYR A 4 28.67 -12.88 33.98
N VAL A 5 29.20 -11.75 34.48
CA VAL A 5 28.62 -10.42 34.22
C VAL A 5 28.89 -9.94 32.79
N TRP A 6 29.91 -10.47 32.11
CA TRP A 6 30.24 -10.07 30.75
C TRP A 6 29.41 -10.77 29.65
N LEU A 7 28.76 -11.90 29.96
CA LEU A 7 27.93 -12.64 29.00
C LEU A 7 26.48 -12.12 28.93
N LEU A 8 26.02 -11.38 29.94
CA LEU A 8 24.65 -10.83 29.95
C LEU A 8 24.52 -9.49 29.20
N GLY A 9 25.63 -8.76 28.99
CA GLY A 9 25.64 -7.48 28.28
C GLY A 9 25.63 -7.59 26.75
N MET A 10 25.84 -8.80 26.22
CA MET A 10 26.00 -9.05 24.78
C MET A 10 24.70 -9.49 24.09
N LEU A 11 23.56 -9.44 24.79
CA LEU A 11 22.24 -9.73 24.23
C LEU A 11 21.41 -8.48 23.90
N SER A 12 21.95 -7.28 24.11
CA SER A 12 21.20 -6.02 23.98
C SER A 12 21.30 -5.33 22.61
N LEU A 13 21.99 -5.93 21.64
CA LEU A 13 22.27 -5.30 20.33
C LEU A 13 21.49 -5.91 19.15
N PHE A 14 20.67 -6.93 19.37
CA PHE A 14 19.71 -7.34 18.35
C PHE A 14 18.46 -6.46 18.46
N SER A 15 18.61 -5.21 18.03
CA SER A 15 17.45 -4.48 17.53
C SER A 15 16.91 -5.30 16.35
N LEU A 16 15.74 -5.91 16.53
CA LEU A 16 14.95 -6.41 15.42
C LEU A 16 14.58 -5.18 14.58
N THR A 17 15.45 -4.80 13.62
CA THR A 17 15.06 -3.91 12.53
C THR A 17 13.91 -4.61 11.82
N THR A 18 12.70 -4.19 12.17
CA THR A 18 11.53 -4.52 11.39
C THR A 18 11.69 -3.74 10.09
N HIS A 19 12.00 -4.47 9.00
CA HIS A 19 12.12 -3.92 7.66
C HIS A 19 10.70 -3.63 7.14
N ALA A 20 10.01 -2.66 7.75
CA ALA A 20 9.01 -1.93 7.00
C ALA A 20 9.82 -1.19 5.93
N SER A 21 9.68 -1.58 4.66
CA SER A 21 10.32 -0.84 3.56
C SER A 21 10.11 0.64 3.80
N ASP A 22 11.17 1.43 3.68
CA ASP A 22 11.06 2.88 3.89
C ASP A 22 9.93 3.37 2.97
N TRP A 23 9.02 4.17 3.48
CA TRP A 23 7.90 4.68 2.68
C TRP A 23 8.38 5.35 1.39
N GLN A 24 9.60 5.91 1.43
CA GLN A 24 10.24 6.45 0.25
C GLN A 24 10.61 5.39 -0.80
N GLU A 25 11.05 4.21 -0.37
CA GLU A 25 11.33 3.05 -1.22
C GLU A 25 10.05 2.53 -1.87
N ILE A 26 8.99 2.30 -1.09
CA ILE A 26 7.67 1.87 -1.59
C ILE A 26 7.14 2.84 -2.65
N LYS A 27 7.22 4.15 -2.40
CA LYS A 27 6.79 5.16 -3.37
C LYS A 27 7.61 5.14 -4.65
N ASN A 28 8.90 4.80 -4.57
CA ASN A 28 9.75 4.73 -5.77
C ASN A 28 9.44 3.47 -6.58
N GLU A 29 9.25 2.34 -5.92
CA GLU A 29 8.87 1.06 -6.54
C GLU A 29 7.50 1.15 -7.24
N ALA A 30 6.55 1.87 -6.64
CA ALA A 30 5.20 2.00 -7.19
C ALA A 30 5.10 2.89 -8.45
N LYS A 31 6.14 3.63 -8.83
CA LYS A 31 6.09 4.49 -10.02
C LYS A 31 5.93 3.65 -11.28
N GLY A 32 4.99 4.04 -12.14
CA GLY A 32 4.67 3.31 -13.36
C GLY A 32 3.75 2.10 -13.17
N GLU A 33 3.53 1.65 -11.93
CA GLU A 33 2.67 0.50 -11.65
C GLU A 33 1.20 0.78 -11.97
N THR A 34 0.45 -0.30 -12.18
CA THR A 34 -1.00 -0.23 -12.40
C THR A 34 -1.75 -0.81 -11.22
N VAL A 35 -2.57 0.03 -10.59
CA VAL A 35 -3.44 -0.39 -9.48
C VAL A 35 -4.86 -0.53 -9.99
N TRP A 36 -5.43 -1.72 -9.84
CA TRP A 36 -6.82 -2.01 -10.18
C TRP A 36 -7.71 -1.79 -8.97
N PHE A 37 -8.50 -0.73 -9.01
CA PHE A 37 -9.39 -0.34 -7.92
C PHE A 37 -10.83 -0.68 -8.27
N ASN A 38 -11.33 -1.76 -7.65
CA ASN A 38 -12.71 -2.19 -7.80
C ASN A 38 -13.62 -1.32 -6.92
N ALA A 39 -14.57 -0.62 -7.53
CA ALA A 39 -15.50 0.28 -6.84
C ALA A 39 -16.94 0.02 -7.29
N TRP A 40 -17.90 0.24 -6.39
CA TRP A 40 -19.31 0.22 -6.75
C TRP A 40 -19.65 1.42 -7.65
N GLY A 41 -20.28 1.16 -8.79
CA GLY A 41 -20.51 2.17 -9.83
C GLY A 41 -21.80 2.97 -9.72
N GLY A 42 -22.64 2.76 -8.70
CA GLY A 42 -24.03 3.26 -8.70
C GLY A 42 -24.22 4.76 -8.38
N ASP A 43 -23.18 5.47 -7.94
CA ASP A 43 -23.24 6.93 -7.71
C ASP A 43 -22.35 7.69 -8.72
N THR A 44 -22.97 8.60 -9.48
CA THR A 44 -22.26 9.36 -10.53
C THR A 44 -21.30 10.42 -9.96
N ALA A 45 -21.62 11.03 -8.82
CA ALA A 45 -20.74 12.00 -8.18
C ALA A 45 -19.48 11.32 -7.66
N ILE A 46 -19.62 10.15 -7.02
CA ILE A 46 -18.49 9.33 -6.58
C ILE A 46 -17.65 8.88 -7.77
N ASN A 47 -18.27 8.42 -8.86
CA ASN A 47 -17.52 8.00 -10.05
C ASN A 47 -16.68 9.13 -10.65
N ARG A 48 -17.21 10.36 -10.72
CA ARG A 48 -16.42 11.52 -11.18
C ARG A 48 -15.27 11.84 -10.24
N TYR A 49 -15.49 11.71 -8.93
CA TYR A 49 -14.43 11.89 -7.95
C TYR A 49 -13.32 10.85 -8.13
N LEU A 50 -13.66 9.58 -8.36
CA LEU A 50 -12.69 8.52 -8.63
C LEU A 50 -11.90 8.76 -9.92
N ASP A 51 -12.55 9.30 -10.96
CA ASP A 51 -11.87 9.70 -12.19
C ASP A 51 -10.86 10.83 -11.94
N TRP A 52 -11.22 11.82 -11.12
CA TRP A 52 -10.29 12.88 -10.68
C TRP A 52 -9.12 12.30 -9.87
N VAL A 53 -9.38 11.41 -8.90
CA VAL A 53 -8.33 10.74 -8.11
C VAL A 53 -7.36 9.97 -9.00
N SER A 54 -7.84 9.32 -10.06
CA SER A 54 -6.96 8.64 -11.03
C SER A 54 -5.96 9.60 -11.67
N GLY A 55 -6.40 10.82 -12.01
CA GLY A 55 -5.53 11.89 -12.52
C GLY A 55 -4.51 12.38 -11.49
N GLU A 56 -4.93 12.58 -10.24
CA GLU A 56 -4.03 12.99 -9.15
C GLU A 56 -2.95 11.94 -8.88
N MET A 57 -3.32 10.65 -8.89
CA MET A 57 -2.39 9.54 -8.68
C MET A 57 -1.32 9.49 -9.76
N LYS A 58 -1.70 9.71 -11.02
CA LYS A 58 -0.74 9.77 -12.12
C LYS A 58 0.18 10.98 -11.98
N THR A 59 -0.38 12.14 -11.64
CA THR A 59 0.35 13.41 -11.58
C THR A 59 1.38 13.43 -10.44
N HIS A 60 1.00 12.94 -9.26
CA HIS A 60 1.84 13.08 -8.07
C HIS A 60 2.71 11.85 -7.77
N TYR A 61 2.33 10.68 -8.27
CA TYR A 61 2.98 9.41 -7.91
C TYR A 61 3.35 8.53 -9.11
N ASP A 62 3.05 8.96 -10.34
CA ASP A 62 3.25 8.18 -11.57
C ASP A 62 2.52 6.81 -11.56
N ILE A 63 1.47 6.67 -10.76
CA ILE A 63 0.68 5.43 -10.66
C ILE A 63 -0.47 5.47 -11.67
N ASN A 64 -0.67 4.36 -12.38
CA ASN A 64 -1.80 4.18 -13.29
C ASN A 64 -2.99 3.56 -12.52
N LEU A 65 -3.83 4.38 -11.91
CA LEU A 65 -5.01 3.90 -11.18
C LEU A 65 -6.15 3.57 -12.16
N LYS A 66 -6.52 2.30 -12.27
CA LYS A 66 -7.62 1.80 -13.10
C LYS A 66 -8.86 1.53 -12.26
N ILE A 67 -9.88 2.36 -12.42
CA ILE A 67 -11.17 2.19 -11.75
C ILE A 67 -11.99 1.13 -12.49
N VAL A 68 -12.29 0.03 -11.81
CA VAL A 68 -13.20 -1.01 -12.29
C VAL A 68 -14.54 -0.81 -11.61
N ARG A 69 -15.52 -0.32 -12.36
CA ARG A 69 -16.87 -0.08 -11.86
C ARG A 69 -17.63 -1.40 -11.87
N LEU A 70 -18.04 -1.85 -10.68
CA LEU A 70 -18.85 -3.04 -10.51
C LEU A 70 -20.33 -2.66 -10.56
N ALA A 71 -21.12 -3.45 -11.30
CA ALA A 71 -22.56 -3.29 -11.41
C ALA A 71 -23.27 -3.57 -10.06
N ASP A 72 -22.72 -4.48 -9.27
CA ASP A 72 -23.15 -4.79 -7.90
C ASP A 72 -21.93 -4.99 -6.99
N ALA A 73 -21.99 -4.48 -5.75
CA ALA A 73 -20.92 -4.70 -4.77
C ALA A 73 -20.74 -6.21 -4.46
N ALA A 74 -21.81 -7.00 -4.63
CA ALA A 74 -21.77 -8.46 -4.46
C ALA A 74 -20.91 -9.18 -5.51
N ASP A 75 -20.75 -8.62 -6.72
CA ASP A 75 -19.90 -9.23 -7.76
C ASP A 75 -18.40 -9.12 -7.43
N ALA A 76 -18.01 -8.21 -6.54
CA ALA A 76 -16.63 -8.07 -6.06
C ALA A 76 -16.15 -9.32 -5.29
N VAL A 77 -17.06 -9.97 -4.55
CA VAL A 77 -16.74 -11.05 -3.61
C VAL A 77 -16.77 -12.42 -4.29
N LYS A 78 -17.46 -12.57 -5.42
CA LYS A 78 -17.60 -13.86 -6.14
C LYS A 78 -16.33 -14.34 -6.86
N ARG A 79 -15.29 -13.50 -6.94
CA ARG A 79 -14.09 -13.76 -7.76
C ARG A 79 -12.79 -13.99 -6.96
N ILE A 80 -12.86 -14.04 -5.63
CA ILE A 80 -11.75 -14.43 -4.76
C ILE A 80 -11.85 -15.90 -4.33
#